data_AF-A0A396GN33-F1
#
_entry.id   AF-A0A396GN33-F1
#
_cell.length_a   1.000
_cell.length_b   1.000
_cell.length_c   1.000
_cell.angle_alpha   90.00
_cell.angle_beta   90.00
_cell.angle_gamma   90.00
#
_symmetry.space_group_name_H-M   'P 1'
#
loop_
_entity.id
_entity.type
_entity.pdbx_description
1 polymer ?
#
loop_
_entity_poly.entity_id
_entity_poly.type
_entity_poly.pdbx_seq_one_letter_code
_entity_poly.pdbx_strand_id
1 'polypeptide(L)'
;MSTVQSITASQKTVDGPSAKDWRGGRAASFNIIPISTGAAKAVGKVLPTLNGKLTGMAFRVPTVDVSVVDLTVRLEKAMIKEESEGNVKGILGYTEDDVVSTDFIGDTRSSIFDAKAGIALNDNFDKLVSWYDELGYRT
;
A
#
# COMPACT_ATOMS: atom_id res chain seq x y z
N MET A 1 -5.44 5.51 5.58
CA MET A 1 -4.69 4.76 4.55
C MET A 1 -5.65 3.99 3.67
N SER A 2 -5.46 4.05 2.37
CA SER A 2 -6.05 3.13 1.40
C SER A 2 -4.92 2.34 0.77
N THR A 3 -5.09 1.05 0.51
CA THR A 3 -4.18 0.34 -0.42
C THR A 3 -4.94 -0.02 -1.68
N VAL A 4 -4.40 0.36 -2.83
CA VAL A 4 -4.85 -0.14 -4.13
C VAL A 4 -4.06 -1.41 -4.35
N GLN A 5 -4.74 -2.53 -4.17
CA GLN A 5 -4.10 -3.83 -4.00
C GLN A 5 -4.44 -4.74 -5.17
N SER A 6 -3.44 -5.43 -5.70
CA SER A 6 -3.65 -6.47 -6.71
C SER A 6 -4.54 -7.59 -6.20
N ILE A 7 -5.16 -8.34 -7.11
CA ILE A 7 -5.95 -9.53 -6.75
C ILE A 7 -5.01 -10.62 -6.20
N THR A 8 -5.53 -11.47 -5.30
CA THR A 8 -4.78 -12.62 -4.75
C THR A 8 -5.56 -13.90 -4.97
N ALA A 9 -4.95 -15.04 -4.61
CA ALA A 9 -5.57 -16.36 -4.70
C ALA A 9 -6.90 -16.51 -3.94
N SER A 10 -7.21 -15.62 -3.00
CA SER A 10 -8.47 -15.66 -2.25
C SER A 10 -9.69 -15.19 -3.07
N GLN A 11 -9.48 -14.32 -4.06
CA GLN A 11 -10.53 -13.78 -4.92
C GLN A 11 -10.98 -14.78 -6.01
N LYS A 12 -12.10 -14.49 -6.68
CA LYS A 12 -12.75 -15.38 -7.65
C LYS A 12 -12.59 -14.88 -9.08
N THR A 13 -12.45 -15.80 -10.02
CA THR A 13 -12.41 -15.50 -11.47
C THR A 13 -13.77 -15.01 -11.98
N VAL A 14 -14.85 -15.59 -11.47
CA VAL A 14 -16.25 -15.21 -11.73
C VAL A 14 -16.99 -15.02 -10.42
N ASP A 15 -18.17 -14.41 -10.47
CA ASP A 15 -19.02 -14.22 -9.28
C ASP A 15 -19.30 -15.56 -8.58
N GLY A 16 -19.03 -15.62 -7.27
CA GLY A 16 -19.25 -16.83 -6.47
C GLY A 16 -19.23 -16.56 -4.96
N PRO A 17 -19.48 -17.61 -4.16
CA PRO A 17 -19.50 -17.48 -2.71
C PRO A 17 -18.12 -17.09 -2.14
N SER A 18 -18.12 -16.21 -1.14
CA SER A 18 -16.92 -15.83 -0.39
C SER A 18 -17.18 -15.99 1.09
N ALA A 19 -16.26 -16.70 1.77
CA ALA A 19 -16.40 -17.06 3.18
C ALA A 19 -16.21 -15.88 4.14
N LYS A 20 -15.46 -14.85 3.71
CA LYS A 20 -15.03 -13.76 4.60
C LYS A 20 -15.78 -12.46 4.33
N ASP A 21 -16.07 -12.15 3.08
CA ASP A 21 -16.75 -10.92 2.70
C ASP A 21 -17.47 -11.07 1.35
N TRP A 22 -18.67 -10.52 1.22
CA TRP A 22 -19.49 -10.71 0.02
C TRP A 22 -18.93 -10.03 -1.23
N ARG A 23 -18.16 -8.95 -1.07
CA ARG A 23 -17.63 -8.17 -2.20
C ARG A 23 -16.49 -8.91 -2.90
N GLY A 24 -15.66 -9.63 -2.16
CA GLY A 24 -14.54 -10.44 -2.64
C GLY A 24 -14.97 -11.72 -3.36
N GLY A 25 -16.26 -12.05 -3.32
CA GLY A 25 -16.85 -13.09 -4.15
C GLY A 25 -17.10 -12.66 -5.60
N ARG A 26 -17.00 -11.36 -5.91
CA ARG A 26 -17.24 -10.84 -7.27
C ARG A 26 -16.03 -11.08 -8.17
N ALA A 27 -16.26 -11.18 -9.48
CA ALA A 27 -15.23 -11.41 -10.50
C ALA A 27 -14.08 -10.40 -10.40
N ALA A 28 -12.91 -10.85 -9.97
CA ALA A 28 -11.83 -9.99 -9.49
C ALA A 28 -11.18 -9.16 -10.60
N SER A 29 -11.02 -9.74 -11.79
CA SER A 29 -10.39 -9.09 -12.95
C SER A 29 -11.29 -8.07 -13.67
N PHE A 30 -12.52 -7.88 -13.20
CA PHE A 30 -13.50 -6.98 -13.82
C PHE A 30 -14.04 -5.89 -12.87
N ASN A 31 -13.64 -5.92 -11.60
CA ASN A 31 -14.19 -5.04 -10.58
C ASN A 31 -13.10 -4.33 -9.79
N ILE A 32 -13.42 -3.11 -9.34
CA ILE A 32 -12.75 -2.48 -8.21
C ILE A 32 -13.52 -2.89 -6.96
N ILE A 33 -12.91 -3.67 -6.08
CA ILE A 33 -13.60 -4.33 -4.95
C ILE A 33 -13.10 -3.71 -3.64
N PRO A 34 -13.90 -2.88 -2.95
CA PRO A 34 -13.51 -2.34 -1.66
C PRO A 34 -13.63 -3.39 -0.56
N ILE A 35 -12.59 -3.52 0.27
CA ILE A 35 -12.49 -4.48 1.36
C ILE A 35 -11.90 -3.81 2.62
N SER A 36 -12.37 -4.23 3.80
CA SER A 36 -11.78 -3.80 5.07
C SER A 36 -10.45 -4.51 5.30
N THR A 37 -9.49 -3.82 5.93
CA THR A 37 -8.19 -4.41 6.29
C THR A 37 -7.79 -4.02 7.70
N GLY A 38 -7.11 -4.95 8.39
CA GLY A 38 -6.49 -4.72 9.69
C GLY A 38 -5.09 -4.13 9.60
N ALA A 39 -4.49 -4.04 8.40
CA ALA A 39 -3.07 -3.69 8.22
C ALA A 39 -2.70 -2.34 8.85
N ALA A 40 -3.48 -1.29 8.57
CA ALA A 40 -3.25 0.04 9.14
C ALA A 40 -3.35 0.06 10.67
N LYS A 41 -4.28 -0.71 11.24
CA LYS A 41 -4.41 -0.85 12.70
C LYS A 41 -3.26 -1.67 13.29
N ALA A 42 -2.70 -2.62 12.54
CA ALA A 42 -1.57 -3.43 12.95
C ALA A 42 -0.28 -2.60 13.06
N VAL A 43 -0.14 -1.51 12.31
CA VAL A 43 0.97 -0.55 12.49
C VAL A 43 1.02 -0.05 13.94
N GLY A 44 -0.13 0.25 14.55
CA GLY A 44 -0.20 0.66 15.94
C GLY A 44 0.25 -0.40 16.96
N LYS A 45 0.31 -1.67 16.56
CA LYS A 45 0.84 -2.77 17.40
C LYS A 45 2.37 -2.85 17.32
N VAL A 46 2.94 -2.56 16.16
CA VAL A 46 4.40 -2.59 15.91
C VAL A 46 5.06 -1.28 16.34
N LEU A 47 4.35 -0.16 16.15
CA LEU A 47 4.74 1.19 16.56
C LEU A 47 3.70 1.73 17.56
N PRO A 48 3.87 1.46 18.87
CA PRO A 48 2.88 1.82 19.89
C PRO A 48 2.52 3.31 19.93
N THR A 49 3.43 4.20 19.54
CA THR A 49 3.20 5.65 19.44
C THR A 49 2.13 6.04 18.39
N LEU A 50 1.84 5.13 17.45
CA LEU A 50 0.82 5.25 16.41
C LEU A 50 -0.47 4.48 16.74
N ASN A 51 -0.55 3.83 17.91
CA ASN A 51 -1.74 3.09 18.29
C ASN A 51 -2.97 4.00 18.38
N GLY A 52 -4.07 3.57 17.74
CA GLY A 52 -5.30 4.36 17.62
C GLY A 52 -5.25 5.54 16.66
N LYS A 53 -4.10 5.87 16.06
CA LYS A 53 -3.94 7.01 15.14
C LYS A 53 -4.11 6.65 13.67
N LEU A 54 -3.95 5.38 13.32
CA LEU A 54 -4.00 4.89 11.95
C LEU A 54 -5.10 3.84 11.77
N THR A 55 -5.83 3.97 10.67
CA THR A 55 -6.78 2.99 10.15
C THR A 55 -6.81 3.07 8.64
N GLY A 56 -7.47 2.10 8.01
CA GLY A 56 -7.53 2.06 6.56
C GLY A 56 -8.45 1.01 5.97
N MET A 57 -8.49 1.01 4.64
CA MET A 57 -9.20 0.05 3.80
C MET A 57 -8.34 -0.31 2.58
N ALA A 58 -8.83 -1.24 1.77
CA ALA A 58 -8.19 -1.60 0.52
C ALA A 58 -9.21 -1.58 -0.63
N PHE A 59 -8.72 -1.33 -1.83
CA PHE A 59 -9.43 -1.52 -3.08
C PHE A 59 -8.69 -2.58 -3.87
N ARG A 60 -9.30 -3.75 -4.07
CA ARG A 60 -8.74 -4.75 -4.97
C ARG A 60 -9.01 -4.30 -6.40
N VAL A 61 -7.97 -4.28 -7.23
CA VAL A 61 -8.05 -3.83 -8.63
C VAL A 61 -7.54 -4.91 -9.60
N PRO A 62 -7.91 -4.87 -10.88
CA PRO A 62 -7.54 -5.87 -11.89
C PRO A 62 -6.05 -5.92 -12.31
N THR A 63 -5.15 -6.04 -11.34
CA THR A 63 -3.72 -6.29 -11.54
C THR A 63 -3.33 -7.56 -10.79
N VAL A 64 -2.39 -8.32 -11.34
CA VAL A 64 -2.04 -9.67 -10.84
C VAL A 64 -0.98 -9.65 -9.75
N ASP A 65 -0.19 -8.58 -9.68
CA ASP A 65 0.86 -8.38 -8.69
C ASP A 65 1.20 -6.89 -8.57
N VAL A 66 1.98 -6.55 -7.55
CA VAL A 66 2.32 -5.20 -7.10
C VAL A 66 1.11 -4.42 -6.63
N SER A 67 1.29 -3.68 -5.56
CA SER A 67 0.26 -2.89 -4.93
C SER A 67 0.84 -1.56 -4.47
N VAL A 68 -0.03 -0.62 -4.13
CA VAL A 68 0.38 0.69 -3.67
C VAL A 68 -0.38 1.08 -2.42
N VAL A 69 0.33 1.71 -1.49
CA VAL A 69 -0.19 2.34 -0.30
C VAL A 69 -0.40 3.83 -0.59
N ASP A 70 -1.61 4.29 -0.33
CA ASP A 70 -2.02 5.69 -0.33
C ASP A 70 -2.29 6.11 1.12
N LEU A 71 -1.38 6.93 1.66
CA LEU A 71 -1.43 7.40 3.04
C LEU A 71 -1.65 8.91 3.07
N THR A 72 -2.89 9.31 3.34
CA THR A 72 -3.17 10.68 3.79
C THR A 72 -2.89 10.80 5.29
N VAL A 73 -2.02 11.72 5.67
CA VAL A 73 -1.50 11.87 7.03
C VAL A 73 -1.18 13.33 7.35
N ARG A 74 -1.27 13.68 8.65
CA ARG A 74 -0.76 14.96 9.14
C ARG A 74 0.64 14.77 9.74
N LEU A 75 1.63 15.49 9.24
CA LEU A 75 3.04 15.36 9.59
C LEU A 75 3.57 16.61 10.31
N GLU A 76 4.48 16.40 11.26
CA GLU A 76 5.29 17.49 11.83
C GLU A 76 6.54 17.75 10.97
N LYS A 77 7.14 16.70 10.40
CA LYS A 77 8.31 16.77 9.52
C LYS A 77 8.36 15.57 8.57
N ALA A 78 8.77 15.77 7.32
CA ALA A 78 9.04 14.71 6.35
C ALA A 78 10.56 14.46 6.25
N MET A 79 11.01 13.20 6.39
CA MET A 79 12.42 12.79 6.31
C MET A 79 12.64 11.51 5.48
N ILE A 80 11.75 11.24 4.52
CA ILE A 80 11.66 9.91 3.87
C ILE A 80 12.92 9.54 3.08
N LYS A 81 13.50 10.47 2.31
CA LYS A 81 14.70 10.21 1.49
C LYS A 81 15.91 9.85 2.35
N GLU A 82 16.18 10.66 3.39
CA GLU A 82 17.28 10.44 4.33
C GLU A 82 17.16 9.09 5.04
N GLU A 83 15.96 8.73 5.52
CA GLU A 83 15.72 7.44 6.18
C GLU A 83 15.91 6.25 5.22
N SER A 84 15.50 6.40 3.95
CA SER A 84 15.65 5.36 2.92
C SER A 84 17.12 5.07 2.56
N GLU A 85 17.98 6.07 2.66
CA GLU A 85 19.42 5.94 2.41
C GLU A 85 20.19 5.58 3.70
N GLY A 86 19.57 5.75 4.87
CA GLY A 86 20.12 5.52 6.20
C GLY A 86 19.54 4.29 6.90
N ASN A 87 18.72 4.53 7.93
CA ASN A 87 18.34 3.52 8.93
C ASN A 87 17.53 2.35 8.37
N VAL A 88 16.75 2.59 7.30
CA VAL A 88 15.88 1.59 6.68
C VAL A 88 16.32 1.24 5.26
N LYS A 89 17.61 1.42 4.96
CA LYS A 89 18.20 1.05 3.66
C LYS A 89 17.99 -0.43 3.36
N GLY A 90 17.50 -0.71 2.15
CA GLY A 90 17.17 -2.06 1.70
C GLY A 90 15.78 -2.54 2.10
N ILE A 91 15.09 -1.82 3.01
CA ILE A 91 13.69 -2.06 3.37
C ILE A 91 12.80 -1.00 2.71
N LEU A 92 13.19 0.28 2.85
CA LEU A 92 12.54 1.42 2.22
C LEU A 92 13.38 1.89 1.02
N GLY A 93 12.76 1.88 -0.15
CA GLY A 93 13.25 2.55 -1.35
C GLY A 93 12.65 3.95 -1.53
N TYR A 94 13.24 4.70 -2.44
CA TYR A 94 12.80 6.04 -2.84
C TYR A 94 12.99 6.17 -4.35
N THR A 95 12.01 6.73 -5.06
CA THR A 95 12.08 7.00 -6.50
C THR A 95 11.52 8.38 -6.84
N GLU A 96 12.14 9.01 -7.84
CA GLU A 96 11.68 10.24 -8.49
C GLU A 96 11.37 9.98 -9.98
N ASP A 97 11.40 8.72 -10.41
CA ASP A 97 11.12 8.32 -11.79
C ASP A 97 9.59 8.24 -12.04
N ASP A 98 9.17 8.41 -13.29
CA ASP A 98 7.77 8.28 -13.68
C ASP A 98 7.41 6.80 -13.88
N VAL A 99 7.13 6.13 -12.76
CA VAL A 99 6.96 4.66 -12.66
C VAL A 99 5.50 4.22 -12.58
N VAL A 100 5.26 2.97 -12.93
CA VAL A 100 3.96 2.28 -12.82
C VAL A 100 4.15 0.91 -12.14
N SER A 101 3.03 0.21 -11.86
CA SER A 101 3.05 -1.01 -11.05
C SER A 101 4.00 -2.09 -11.56
N THR A 102 4.13 -2.27 -12.88
CA THR A 102 4.98 -3.32 -13.46
C THR A 102 6.48 -3.08 -13.23
N ASP A 103 6.90 -1.85 -12.98
CA ASP A 103 8.31 -1.50 -12.79
C ASP A 103 8.85 -2.02 -11.45
N PHE A 104 7.96 -2.43 -10.54
CA PHE A 104 8.29 -2.97 -9.23
C PHE A 104 8.20 -4.49 -9.15
N ILE A 105 7.87 -5.18 -10.25
CA ILE A 105 7.79 -6.64 -10.25
C ILE A 105 9.18 -7.23 -9.96
N GLY A 106 9.27 -8.05 -8.92
CA GLY A 106 10.51 -8.67 -8.45
C GLY A 106 11.34 -7.78 -7.51
N ASP A 107 10.83 -6.62 -7.10
CA ASP A 107 11.49 -5.79 -6.09
C ASP A 107 11.39 -6.45 -4.70
N THR A 108 12.52 -6.56 -4.01
CA THR A 108 12.62 -7.20 -2.68
C THR A 108 12.39 -6.22 -1.54
N ARG A 109 12.30 -4.92 -1.80
CA ARG A 109 12.07 -3.91 -0.75
C ARG A 109 10.62 -3.98 -0.29
N SER A 110 10.40 -3.79 1.01
CA SER A 110 9.05 -3.84 1.58
C SER A 110 8.20 -2.60 1.25
N SER A 111 8.83 -1.50 0.87
CA SER A 111 8.16 -0.23 0.55
C SER A 111 9.05 0.62 -0.36
N ILE A 112 8.51 1.18 -1.43
CA ILE A 112 9.23 2.09 -2.34
C ILE A 112 8.44 3.40 -2.46
N PHE A 113 8.92 4.45 -1.81
CA PHE A 113 8.26 5.75 -1.80
C PHE A 113 8.37 6.45 -3.16
N ASP A 114 7.23 6.92 -3.66
CA ASP A 114 7.12 7.65 -4.92
C ASP A 114 7.00 9.15 -4.66
N ALA A 115 8.08 9.88 -4.92
CA ALA A 115 8.17 11.30 -4.61
C ALA A 115 7.29 12.18 -5.50
N LYS A 116 6.97 11.72 -6.72
CA LYS A 116 6.19 12.48 -7.69
C LYS A 116 4.70 12.18 -7.63
N ALA A 117 4.31 11.00 -7.14
CA ALA A 117 2.90 10.62 -7.01
C ALA A 117 2.21 11.20 -5.77
N GLY A 118 2.98 11.62 -4.75
CA GLY A 118 2.46 12.29 -3.57
C GLY A 118 1.92 13.70 -3.85
N ILE A 119 1.06 14.21 -2.99
CA ILE A 119 0.55 15.58 -3.07
C ILE A 119 0.32 16.18 -1.68
N ALA A 120 0.89 17.37 -1.46
CA ALA A 120 0.67 18.16 -0.25
C ALA A 120 -0.58 19.03 -0.41
N LEU A 121 -1.43 19.07 0.63
CA LEU A 121 -2.53 20.03 0.69
C LEU A 121 -2.09 21.34 1.35
N ASN A 122 -1.28 21.23 2.41
CA ASN A 122 -0.67 22.33 3.16
C ASN A 122 0.58 21.82 3.90
N ASP A 123 1.27 22.71 4.61
CA ASP A 123 2.55 22.46 5.30
C ASP A 123 2.58 21.25 6.24
N ASN A 124 1.43 20.75 6.68
CA ASN A 124 1.35 19.63 7.60
C ASN A 124 0.46 18.49 7.11
N PHE A 125 -0.21 18.60 5.97
CA PHE A 125 -1.20 17.60 5.54
C PHE A 125 -0.91 17.10 4.14
N ASP A 126 -0.45 15.85 4.09
CA ASP A 126 0.12 15.25 2.90
C ASP A 126 -0.60 13.95 2.54
N LYS A 127 -0.63 13.67 1.24
CA LYS A 127 -0.88 12.35 0.70
C LYS A 127 0.44 11.78 0.20
N LEU A 128 0.86 10.68 0.80
CA LEU A 128 2.07 9.93 0.48
C LEU A 128 1.71 8.66 -0.30
N VAL A 129 2.55 8.31 -1.28
CA VAL A 129 2.37 7.13 -2.13
C VAL A 129 3.59 6.23 -2.00
N SER A 130 3.37 4.93 -1.82
CA SER A 130 4.45 3.95 -1.73
C SER A 130 4.07 2.61 -2.33
N TRP A 131 4.90 2.09 -3.22
CA TRP A 131 4.72 0.82 -3.93
C TRP A 131 5.28 -0.36 -3.13
N TYR A 132 4.75 -1.56 -3.38
CA TYR A 132 5.29 -2.82 -2.86
C TYR A 132 4.89 -4.01 -3.73
N ASP A 133 5.78 -5.00 -3.81
CA ASP A 133 5.54 -6.31 -4.42
C ASP A 133 5.27 -7.35 -3.32
N GLU A 134 4.50 -8.40 -3.61
CA GLU A 134 4.34 -9.57 -2.74
C GLU A 134 5.69 -10.26 -2.43
N LEU A 135 6.68 -10.17 -3.32
CA LEU A 135 8.04 -10.69 -3.12
C LEU A 135 8.76 -9.96 -1.98
N GLY A 136 8.61 -8.64 -1.86
CA GLY A 136 9.16 -7.85 -0.77
C GLY A 136 8.56 -8.15 0.61
N TYR A 137 7.49 -8.95 0.68
CA TYR A 137 6.96 -9.50 1.94
C TYR A 137 7.62 -10.83 2.33
N ARG A 138 8.24 -11.54 1.38
CA ARG A 138 8.81 -12.90 1.59
C ARG A 138 10.29 -12.89 1.98
N THR A 139 10.98 -11.80 1.74
CA THR A 139 12.42 -11.60 1.97
C THR A 139 12.66 -10.76 3.21
#